data_AF-A0A9J6DE37-F1
#
_entry.id   AF-A0A9J6DE37-F1
#
_cell.length_a   1.000
_cell.length_b   1.000
_cell.length_c   1.000
_cell.angle_alpha   90.00
_cell.angle_beta   90.00
_cell.angle_gamma   90.00
#
_symmetry.space_group_name_H-M   'P 1'
#
loop_
_entity.id
_entity.type
_entity.pdbx_description
1 polymer ?
#
loop_
_entity_poly.entity_id
_entity_poly.type
_entity_poly.pdbx_seq_one_letter_code
_entity_poly.pdbx_strand_id
1 'polypeptide(L)'
;MASPRVGGLSQELKPADATVQEICDKVRSDVEKKLGQNFAEFTPVNYRTQVVNGTNYFVKVSIYKSSLARPSSFPFSKFRIV
;
A
#
# COMPACT_ATOMS: atom_id res chain seq x y z
N MET A 1 -3.25 19.99 20.50
CA MET A 1 -3.62 18.72 19.84
C MET A 1 -4.27 19.09 18.52
N ALA A 2 -3.66 18.73 17.38
CA ALA A 2 -4.17 19.16 16.07
C ALA A 2 -5.38 18.30 15.69
N SER A 3 -6.57 18.92 15.61
CA SER A 3 -7.78 18.24 15.14
C SER A 3 -7.56 17.68 13.73
N PRO A 4 -8.02 16.45 13.43
CA PRO A 4 -7.90 15.88 12.11
C PRO A 4 -8.62 16.76 11.09
N ARG A 5 -7.85 17.41 10.22
CA ARG A 5 -8.38 18.23 9.12
C ARG A 5 -8.80 17.31 7.99
N VAL A 6 -9.99 17.53 7.42
CA VAL A 6 -10.41 16.88 6.18
C VAL A 6 -9.36 17.15 5.08
N GLY A 7 -8.94 16.10 4.38
CA GLY A 7 -7.84 16.12 3.41
C GLY A 7 -6.44 15.90 3.99
N GLY A 8 -6.26 15.93 5.32
CA GLY A 8 -4.98 15.66 5.98
C GLY A 8 -4.68 14.16 6.04
N LEU A 9 -3.45 13.77 5.67
CA LEU A 9 -2.94 12.43 5.98
C LEU A 9 -2.79 12.29 7.50
N SER A 10 -3.30 11.20 8.07
CA SER A 10 -3.00 10.83 9.43
C SER A 10 -1.48 10.70 9.59
N GLN A 11 -0.91 11.41 10.56
CA GLN A 11 0.51 11.29 10.90
C GLN A 11 0.81 9.90 11.50
N GLU A 12 -0.18 9.32 12.15
CA GLU A 12 -0.16 7.99 12.75
C GLU A 12 0.00 6.92 11.67
N LEU A 13 1.11 6.20 11.73
CA LEU A 13 1.40 5.06 10.89
C LEU A 13 0.92 3.82 11.65
N LYS A 14 -0.10 3.14 11.14
CA LYS A 14 -0.65 1.94 11.77
C LYS A 14 -0.01 0.70 11.15
N PRO A 15 0.34 -0.33 11.94
CA PRO A 15 0.85 -1.59 11.42
C PRO A 15 -0.23 -2.25 10.56
N ALA A 16 0.16 -3.08 9.58
CA ALA A 16 -0.81 -3.79 8.76
C ALA A 16 -1.66 -4.77 9.60
N ASP A 17 -2.98 -4.58 9.58
CA ASP A 17 -3.96 -5.49 10.17
C ASP A 17 -4.32 -6.64 9.21
N ALA A 18 -4.93 -7.70 9.73
CA ALA A 18 -5.39 -8.85 8.93
C ALA A 18 -6.28 -8.42 7.74
N THR A 19 -7.17 -7.44 7.94
CA THR A 19 -8.01 -6.89 6.87
C THR A 19 -7.19 -6.24 5.76
N VAL A 20 -6.12 -5.52 6.11
CA VAL A 20 -5.21 -4.89 5.12
C VAL A 20 -4.46 -5.96 4.34
N GLN A 21 -4.11 -7.07 5.00
CA GLN A 21 -3.47 -8.20 4.36
C GLN A 21 -4.39 -8.91 3.36
N GLU A 22 -5.65 -9.15 3.72
CA GLU A 22 -6.65 -9.70 2.78
C GLU A 22 -6.88 -8.77 1.58
N ILE A 23 -6.93 -7.45 1.80
CA ILE A 23 -7.04 -6.48 0.70
C ILE A 23 -5.79 -6.54 -0.17
N CYS A 24 -4.60 -6.63 0.43
CA CYS A 24 -3.33 -6.76 -0.28
C CYS A 24 -3.30 -8.00 -1.18
N ASP A 25 -3.80 -9.13 -0.70
CA ASP A 25 -3.91 -10.36 -1.50
C ASP A 25 -4.88 -10.20 -2.68
N LYS A 26 -6.02 -9.55 -2.46
CA LYS A 26 -7.00 -9.25 -3.53
C LYS A 26 -6.41 -8.30 -4.58
N VAL A 27 -5.78 -7.21 -4.15
CA VAL A 27 -5.19 -6.24 -5.10
C VAL A 27 -3.92 -6.77 -5.74
N ARG A 28 -3.25 -7.79 -5.18
CA ARG A 28 -2.03 -8.38 -5.76
C ARG A 28 -2.24 -8.73 -7.23
N SER A 29 -3.33 -9.38 -7.58
CA SER A 29 -3.65 -9.74 -8.97
C SER A 29 -3.81 -8.51 -9.87
N ASP A 30 -4.50 -7.48 -9.40
CA ASP A 30 -4.67 -6.21 -10.13
C ASP A 30 -3.36 -5.45 -10.29
N VAL A 31 -2.49 -5.52 -9.29
CA VAL A 31 -1.17 -4.90 -9.27
C VAL A 31 -0.24 -5.60 -10.25
N GLU A 32 -0.21 -6.93 -10.26
CA GLU A 32 0.58 -7.71 -11.22
C GLU A 32 0.13 -7.45 -12.66
N LYS A 33 -1.18 -7.35 -12.90
CA LYS A 33 -1.76 -6.97 -14.20
C LYS A 33 -1.38 -5.56 -14.62
N LYS A 34 -1.45 -4.58 -13.71
CA LYS A 34 -1.12 -3.17 -13.99
C LYS A 34 0.37 -2.95 -14.24
N LEU A 35 1.22 -3.63 -13.48
CA LEU A 35 2.67 -3.53 -13.62
C LEU A 35 3.23 -4.48 -14.68
N GLY A 36 2.44 -5.44 -15.14
CA GLY A 36 2.88 -6.49 -16.07
C GLY A 36 4.00 -7.35 -15.50
N GLN A 37 4.06 -7.49 -14.17
CA GLN A 37 5.17 -8.13 -13.45
C GLN A 37 4.62 -8.96 -12.30
N ASN A 38 5.22 -10.13 -12.07
CA ASN A 38 4.86 -11.01 -10.96
C ASN A 38 5.69 -10.67 -9.72
N PHE A 39 5.03 -10.54 -8.57
CA PHE A 39 5.70 -10.33 -7.28
C PHE A 39 5.81 -11.68 -6.58
N ALA A 40 7.00 -12.01 -6.09
CA ALA A 40 7.19 -13.24 -5.31
C ALA A 40 6.64 -13.06 -3.89
N GLU A 41 6.92 -11.90 -3.29
CA GLU A 41 6.42 -11.53 -1.97
C GLU A 41 5.62 -10.22 -2.04
N PHE A 42 4.52 -10.14 -1.29
CA PHE A 42 3.63 -8.98 -1.22
C PHE A 42 3.15 -8.76 0.23
N THR A 43 4.03 -8.22 1.06
CA THR A 43 3.82 -8.11 2.52
C THR A 43 3.46 -6.68 2.90
N PRO A 44 2.23 -6.39 3.38
CA PRO A 44 1.90 -5.06 3.89
C PRO A 44 2.66 -4.79 5.19
N VAL A 45 3.32 -3.64 5.28
CA VAL A 45 4.10 -3.26 6.46
C VAL A 45 3.32 -2.29 7.33
N ASN A 46 2.81 -1.22 6.71
CA ASN A 46 2.15 -0.15 7.42
C ASN A 46 1.09 0.52 6.55
N TYR A 47 0.08 1.11 7.17
CA TYR A 47 -0.90 1.93 6.48
C TYR A 47 -1.14 3.28 7.17
N ARG A 48 -1.66 4.23 6.38
CA ARG A 48 -2.16 5.53 6.83
C ARG A 48 -3.53 5.78 6.28
N THR A 49 -4.34 6.53 7.01
CA THR A 49 -5.66 6.95 6.55
C THR A 49 -5.66 8.43 6.18
N GLN A 50 -6.52 8.81 5.25
CA GLN A 50 -6.81 10.19 4.92
C GLN A 50 -8.33 10.36 4.89
N VAL A 51 -8.85 11.18 5.80
CA VAL A 51 -10.28 11.48 5.87
C VAL A 51 -10.60 12.52 4.79
N VAL A 52 -11.48 12.18 3.86
CA VAL A 52 -12.00 13.05 2.78
C VAL A 52 -13.53 12.91 2.74
N ASN A 53 -14.17 12.93 1.57
CA ASN A 53 -15.58 12.52 1.40
C ASN A 53 -15.70 10.97 1.42
N GLY A 54 -15.13 10.35 2.45
CA GLY A 54 -14.77 8.93 2.54
C GLY A 54 -13.46 8.75 3.33
N THR A 55 -12.89 7.55 3.37
CA THR A 55 -11.59 7.28 4.01
C THR A 55 -10.66 6.62 3.01
N ASN A 56 -9.64 7.34 2.55
CA ASN A 56 -8.58 6.71 1.74
C ASN A 56 -7.61 5.97 2.66
N TYR A 57 -7.20 4.77 2.27
CA TYR A 57 -6.15 3.99 2.93
C TYR A 57 -4.89 3.97 2.05
N PHE A 58 -3.79 4.47 2.59
CA PHE A 58 -2.46 4.41 1.99
C PHE A 58 -1.69 3.26 2.61
N VAL A 59 -1.60 2.14 1.92
CA VAL A 59 -0.89 0.95 2.40
C VAL A 59 0.49 0.89 1.76
N LYS A 60 1.52 0.75 2.59
CA LYS A 60 2.90 0.51 2.19
C LYS A 60 3.13 -1.00 2.20
N VAL A 61 3.39 -1.55 1.03
CA VAL A 61 3.66 -2.97 0.84
C VAL A 61 5.13 -3.16 0.45
N SER A 62 5.79 -4.08 1.12
CA SER A 62 7.09 -4.61 0.73
C SER A 62 6.87 -5.66 -0.35
N ILE A 63 7.45 -5.42 -1.53
CA ILE A 63 7.40 -6.36 -2.63
C ILE A 63 8.79 -6.93 -2.89
N TYR A 64 8.88 -8.26 -2.97
CA TYR A 64 10.10 -8.93 -3.42
C TYR A 64 9.90 -9.42 -4.85
N LYS A 65 10.79 -9.01 -5.75
CA LYS A 65 10.83 -9.46 -7.14
C LYS A 65 12.03 -10.39 -7.32
N SER A 66 11.77 -11.59 -7.82
CA SER A 66 12.79 -12.63 -8.02
C SER A 66 13.50 -12.56 -9.39
N SER A 67 13.36 -11.50 -10.19
CA SER A 67 13.94 -11.48 -11.55
C SER A 67 14.76 -10.23 -11.87
N LEU A 68 15.90 -10.51 -12.52
CA LEU A 68 17.06 -9.72 -12.97
C LEU A 68 16.73 -8.47 -13.83
N ALA A 69 15.69 -7.72 -13.50
CA ALA A 69 15.38 -6.45 -14.14
C ALA A 69 16.12 -5.32 -13.41
N ARG A 70 16.81 -4.47 -14.17
CA ARG A 70 17.66 -3.38 -13.69
C ARG A 70 16.98 -2.58 -12.54
N PRO A 71 17.71 -2.26 -11.46
CA PRO A 71 17.15 -1.59 -10.30
C PRO A 71 16.92 -0.10 -10.60
N SER A 72 15.86 0.22 -11.34
CA SER A 72 15.30 1.56 -11.34
C SER A 72 14.09 1.57 -10.42
N SER A 73 14.27 2.23 -9.28
CA SER A 73 13.22 2.82 -8.44
C SER A 73 12.52 1.89 -7.44
N PHE A 74 12.95 2.03 -6.18
CA PHE A 74 12.24 1.77 -4.93
C PHE A 74 11.39 0.48 -4.81
N PRO A 75 11.77 -0.49 -3.95
CA PRO A 75 11.03 -1.76 -3.75
C PRO A 75 9.71 -1.58 -2.96
N PHE A 76 9.20 -0.35 -2.83
CA PHE A 76 8.01 -0.04 -2.06
C PHE A 76 6.96 0.60 -2.98
N SER A 77 5.93 -0.17 -3.30
CA SER A 77 4.74 0.38 -3.93
C SER A 77 3.81 0.93 -2.85
N LYS A 78 3.50 2.21 -2.92
CA LYS A 78 2.41 2.82 -2.15
C LYS A 78 1.12 2.59 -2.90
N PHE A 79 0.21 1.85 -2.30
CA PHE A 79 -1.14 1.67 -2.82
C PHE A 79 -2.08 2.63 -2.11
N ARG A 80 -2.93 3.29 -2.90
CA ARG A 80 -4.07 4.05 -2.38
C ARG A 80 -5.33 3.23 -2.66
N ILE A 81 -5.96 2.77 -1.59
CA ILE A 81 -7.29 2.17 -1.62
C ILE A 81 -8.27 3.29 -1.27
N VAL A 82 -9.23 3.55 -2.17
CA VAL A 82 -10.19 4.67 -2.10
C VAL A 82 -11.44 4.21 -1.38
#